data_AF-A0A8J7YSJ6-F1
#
_entry.id   AF-A0A8J7YSJ6-F1
#
_cell.length_a   1.000
_cell.length_b   1.000
_cell.length_c   1.000
_cell.angle_alpha   90.00
_cell.angle_beta   90.00
_cell.angle_gamma   90.00
#
_symmetry.space_group_name_H-M   'P 1'
#
loop_
_entity.id
_entity.type
_entity.pdbx_description
1 polymer ?
#
loop_
_entity_poly.entity_id
_entity_poly.type
_entity_poly.pdbx_seq_one_letter_code
_entity_poly.pdbx_strand_id
1 'polypeptide(L)'
;MKFTGEFEVKADAGSVFDFLTDAHRMASLVPDVENMEVTESGDIRMTVRVGLSFIKGRFNLRMRILNRIPKSHAEIQGNGSGSGS
;
A
#
# COMPACT_ATOMS: atom_id res chain seq x y z
N MET A 1 -9.85 -10.08 10.37
CA MET A 1 -10.77 -8.92 10.29
C MET A 1 -11.06 -8.66 8.81
N LYS A 2 -12.27 -8.22 8.46
CA LYS A 2 -12.63 -7.84 7.09
C LYS A 2 -13.18 -6.42 7.12
N PHE A 3 -12.60 -5.53 6.31
CA PHE A 3 -13.06 -4.17 6.12
C PHE A 3 -13.50 -3.99 4.67
N THR A 4 -14.61 -3.28 4.47
CA THR A 4 -15.15 -2.92 3.15
C THR A 4 -15.55 -1.47 3.19
N GLY A 5 -15.26 -0.73 2.13
CA GLY A 5 -15.60 0.67 2.01
C GLY A 5 -15.56 1.11 0.56
N GLU A 6 -16.19 2.24 0.29
CA GLU A 6 -16.27 2.87 -1.02
C GLU A 6 -16.27 4.39 -0.81
N PHE A 7 -15.69 5.12 -1.76
CA PHE A 7 -15.74 6.57 -1.82
C PHE A 7 -15.66 7.03 -3.28
N GLU A 8 -16.28 8.16 -3.57
CA GLU A 8 -16.26 8.76 -4.90
C GLU A 8 -15.10 9.74 -5.07
N VAL A 9 -14.57 9.80 -6.29
CA VAL A 9 -13.52 10.75 -6.68
C VAL A 9 -13.89 11.44 -7.98
N LYS A 10 -13.34 12.64 -8.19
CA LYS A 10 -13.59 13.43 -9.41
C LYS A 10 -12.78 12.98 -10.63
N ALA A 11 -11.71 12.20 -10.42
CA ALA A 11 -10.85 11.72 -11.49
C ALA A 11 -11.51 10.57 -12.28
N ASP A 12 -11.14 10.41 -13.55
CA ASP A 12 -11.64 9.31 -14.37
C ASP A 12 -11.05 7.96 -13.92
N ALA A 13 -11.78 6.86 -14.21
CA ALA A 13 -11.41 5.52 -13.78
C ALA A 13 -10.03 5.06 -14.28
N GLY A 14 -9.56 5.54 -15.44
CA GLY A 14 -8.23 5.23 -15.94
C GLY A 14 -7.15 5.87 -15.10
N SER A 15 -7.26 7.18 -14.88
CA SER A 15 -6.32 7.92 -14.01
C SER A 15 -6.27 7.36 -12.59
N VAL A 16 -7.43 6.99 -12.03
CA VAL A 16 -7.52 6.36 -10.70
C VAL A 16 -6.83 5.00 -10.70
N PHE A 17 -7.10 4.17 -11.70
CA PHE A 17 -6.49 2.86 -11.83
C PHE A 17 -4.97 2.92 -11.95
N ASP A 18 -4.45 3.78 -12.84
CA ASP A 18 -3.02 3.98 -13.04
C ASP A 18 -2.35 4.47 -11.75
N PHE A 19 -3.01 5.38 -11.03
CA PHE A 19 -2.52 5.87 -9.73
C PHE A 19 -2.44 4.76 -8.68
N LEU A 20 -3.50 3.96 -8.52
CA LEU A 20 -3.58 2.90 -7.52
C LEU A 20 -2.74 1.66 -7.86
N THR A 21 -2.35 1.50 -9.12
CA THR A 21 -1.54 0.35 -9.59
C THR A 21 -0.06 0.69 -9.85
N ASP A 22 0.34 1.93 -9.60
CA ASP A 22 1.72 2.37 -9.60
C ASP A 22 2.34 2.17 -8.21
N ALA A 23 3.41 1.37 -8.15
CA ALA A 23 4.06 0.99 -6.91
C ALA A 23 4.69 2.18 -6.16
N HIS A 24 5.25 3.15 -6.89
CA HIS A 24 5.87 4.33 -6.29
C HIS A 24 4.81 5.28 -5.71
N ARG A 25 3.72 5.51 -6.45
CA ARG A 25 2.60 6.33 -6.00
C ARG A 25 1.95 5.73 -4.75
N MET A 26 1.63 4.43 -4.79
CA MET A 26 1.02 3.74 -3.64
C MET A 26 1.88 3.82 -2.39
N ALA A 27 3.19 3.61 -2.52
CA ALA A 27 4.07 3.65 -1.37
C ALA A 27 4.24 5.04 -0.76
N SER A 28 4.13 6.11 -1.56
CA SER A 28 4.15 7.50 -1.08
C SER A 28 2.96 7.88 -0.19
N LEU A 29 1.88 7.09 -0.22
CA LEU A 29 0.70 7.31 0.63
C LEU A 29 0.91 6.81 2.06
N VAL A 30 1.94 6.01 2.30
CA VAL A 30 2.17 5.41 3.61
C VAL A 30 2.84 6.45 4.53
N PRO A 31 2.25 6.77 5.69
CA PRO A 31 2.83 7.73 6.61
C PRO A 31 4.06 7.14 7.31
N ASP A 32 4.96 8.00 7.79
CA ASP A 32 6.09 7.64 8.67
C ASP A 32 6.99 6.51 8.13
N VAL A 33 7.20 6.51 6.81
CA VAL A 33 8.12 5.59 6.12
C VAL A 33 9.56 6.00 6.43
N GLU A 34 10.33 5.07 7.00
CA GLU A 34 11.75 5.27 7.30
C GLU A 34 12.65 4.78 6.17
N ASN A 35 12.22 3.74 5.44
CA ASN A 35 12.90 3.26 4.24
C ASN A 35 11.89 2.61 3.29
N MET A 36 12.17 2.70 2.00
CA MET A 36 11.33 2.14 0.93
C MET A 36 12.19 1.71 -0.25
N GLU A 37 11.86 0.54 -0.80
CA GLU A 37 12.42 0.00 -2.02
C GLU A 37 11.26 -0.52 -2.90
N VAL A 38 11.31 -0.21 -4.19
CA VAL A 38 10.48 -0.86 -5.21
C VAL A 38 11.42 -1.69 -6.06
N THR A 39 11.18 -2.99 -6.12
CA THR A 39 11.98 -3.90 -6.95
C THR A 39 11.62 -3.72 -8.42
N GLU A 40 12.49 -4.19 -9.32
CA GLU A 40 12.20 -4.22 -10.76
C GLU A 40 10.92 -5.00 -11.10
N SER A 41 10.57 -6.00 -10.29
CA SER A 41 9.33 -6.77 -10.41
C SER A 41 8.08 -6.05 -9.90
N GLY A 42 8.23 -4.83 -9.37
CA GLY A 42 7.13 -4.04 -8.79
C GLY A 42 6.74 -4.45 -7.38
N ASP A 43 7.58 -5.20 -6.67
CA ASP A 43 7.35 -5.49 -5.25
C ASP A 43 7.77 -4.29 -4.41
N ILE A 44 6.93 -3.92 -3.45
CA ILE A 44 7.20 -2.80 -2.55
C ILE A 44 7.66 -3.37 -1.22
N ARG A 45 8.83 -2.92 -0.76
CA ARG A 45 9.36 -3.22 0.58
C ARG A 45 9.53 -1.92 1.33
N MET A 46 9.01 -1.84 2.55
CA MET A 46 9.15 -0.63 3.35
C MET A 46 9.25 -0.93 4.84
N THR A 47 9.91 -0.03 5.55
CA THR A 47 9.92 0.01 7.01
C THR A 47 9.16 1.25 7.46
N VAL A 48 8.15 1.05 8.31
CA VAL A 48 7.25 2.11 8.78
C VAL A 48 7.31 2.18 10.30
N ARG A 49 7.34 3.41 10.83
CA ARG A 49 7.23 3.67 12.27
C ARG A 49 5.81 4.11 12.58
N VAL A 50 5.03 3.26 13.20
CA VAL A 50 3.67 3.60 13.63
C VAL A 50 3.72 4.24 15.02
N GLY A 51 3.14 5.44 15.16
CA GLY A 51 3.10 6.19 16.42
C GLY A 51 1.80 6.07 17.22
N LEU A 52 0.83 5.27 16.76
CA LEU A 52 -0.55 5.32 17.26
C LEU A 52 -0.84 4.29 18.34
N SER A 53 -1.12 4.76 19.57
CA SER A 53 -1.71 3.98 20.67
C SER A 53 -1.03 2.60 20.87
N PHE A 54 -1.83 1.54 20.98
CA PHE A 54 -1.41 0.16 21.22
C PHE A 54 -0.74 -0.52 20.01
N ILE A 55 -0.72 0.10 18.83
CA ILE A 55 0.00 -0.42 17.65
C ILE A 55 1.33 0.28 17.44
N LYS A 56 1.80 1.08 18.41
CA LYS A 56 3.08 1.76 18.33
C LYS A 56 4.21 0.76 18.13
N GLY A 57 5.04 0.98 17.13
CA GLY A 57 6.10 0.04 16.80
C GLY A 57 6.75 0.31 15.45
N ARG A 58 7.72 -0.55 15.12
CA ARG A 58 8.40 -0.55 13.82
C ARG A 58 7.99 -1.81 13.06
N PHE A 59 7.52 -1.61 11.84
CA PHE A 59 6.99 -2.68 11.01
C PHE A 59 7.70 -2.71 9.67
N ASN A 60 8.02 -3.92 9.22
CA ASN A 60 8.45 -4.20 7.85
C ASN A 60 7.23 -4.68 7.07
N LEU A 61 6.95 -4.02 5.95
CA LEU A 61 5.85 -4.37 5.04
C LEU A 61 6.44 -4.82 3.72
N ARG A 62 5.85 -5.88 3.16
CA ARG A 62 6.05 -6.32 1.79
C ARG A 62 4.71 -6.32 1.09
N MET A 63 4.61 -5.66 -0.06
CA MET A 63 3.38 -5.56 -0.83
C MET A 63 3.62 -5.87 -2.30
N ARG A 64 2.60 -6.43 -2.95
CA ARG A 64 2.56 -6.69 -4.39
C ARG A 64 1.16 -6.39 -4.93
N ILE A 65 1.12 -5.88 -6.15
CA ILE A 65 -0.13 -5.62 -6.89
C ILE A 65 -0.36 -6.77 -7.87
N LEU A 66 -1.51 -7.41 -7.77
CA LEU A 66 -1.94 -8.61 -8.49
C LEU A 66 -3.24 -8.34 -9.25
N ASN A 67 -3.63 -9.28 -10.13
CA ASN A 67 -4.96 -9.34 -10.75
C ASN A 67 -5.42 -8.00 -11.36
N ARG A 68 -4.54 -7.35 -12.13
CA ARG A 68 -4.80 -6.05 -12.75
C ARG A 68 -5.74 -6.20 -13.96
N ILE A 69 -6.97 -5.70 -13.82
CA ILE A 69 -7.93 -5.54 -14.91
C ILE A 69 -8.12 -4.04 -15.12
N PRO A 70 -7.62 -3.48 -16.25
CA PRO A 70 -7.61 -2.04 -16.47
C PRO A 70 -8.97 -1.38 -16.22
N LYS A 71 -8.94 -0.27 -15.45
CA LYS A 71 -10.11 0.58 -15.12
C LYS A 71 -11.20 -0.10 -14.28
N SER A 72 -11.00 -1.32 -13.78
CA SER A 72 -12.05 -2.05 -13.04
C SER A 72 -11.58 -2.75 -11.78
N HIS A 73 -10.42 -3.41 -11.77
CA HIS A 73 -10.02 -4.24 -10.63
C HIS A 73 -8.51 -4.35 -10.47
N ALA A 74 -8.04 -4.28 -9.23
CA ALA A 74 -6.69 -4.67 -8.85
C ALA A 74 -6.70 -5.20 -7.42
N GLU A 75 -5.80 -6.14 -7.12
CA GLU A 75 -5.62 -6.67 -5.77
C GLU A 75 -4.27 -6.26 -5.23
N ILE A 76 -4.24 -5.77 -3.99
CA ILE A 76 -2.99 -5.50 -3.28
C ILE A 76 -2.85 -6.55 -2.19
N GLN A 77 -1.83 -7.39 -2.33
CA GLN A 77 -1.46 -8.36 -1.30
C GLN A 77 -0.33 -7.79 -0.47
N GLY A 78 -0.53 -7.71 0.85
CA GLY A 78 0.46 -7.23 1.81
C GLY A 78 0.77 -8.26 2.88
N ASN A 79 2.03 -8.34 3.28
CA ASN A 79 2.46 -9.06 4.48
C ASN A 79 3.30 -8.12 5.36
N GLY A 80 2.95 -8.06 6.64
CA GLY A 80 3.61 -7.21 7.62
C GLY A 80 4.22 -8.03 8.74
N SER A 81 5.42 -7.66 9.18
CA SER A 81 6.05 -8.21 10.38
C SER A 81 6.71 -7.12 11.20
N GLY A 82 6.69 -7.26 12.51
CA GLY A 82 7.26 -6.29 13.43
C GLY A 82 6.86 -6.60 14.85
N SER A 83 7.62 -6.08 15.80
CA SER A 83 7.27 -6.11 17.21
C SER A 83 6.66 -4.76 17.58
N GLY A 84 5.36 -4.75 17.88
CA GLY A 84 4.78 -3.70 18.70
C GLY A 84 5.31 -3.85 20.13
N SER A 85 5.49 -2.73 20.82
CA SER A 85 5.80 -2.70 22.25
C SER A 85 4.52 -2.64 23.08
#